data_AF-A0A669E6R8-F1
#
_entry.id   AF-A0A669E6R8-F1
#
_cell.length_a   1.000
_cell.length_b   1.000
_cell.length_c   1.000
_cell.angle_alpha   90.00
_cell.angle_beta   90.00
_cell.angle_gamma   90.00
#
_symmetry.space_group_name_H-M   'P 1'
#
loop_
_entity.id
_entity.type
_entity.pdbx_description
1 polymer ?
#
loop_
_entity_poly.entity_id
_entity_poly.type
_entity_poly.pdbx_seq_one_letter_code
_entity_poly.pdbx_strand_id
1 'polypeptide(L)'
;RVFTVSQAPSPGRRAEREAALATLEKQLICPICLEIFNKPVVILPCEHNLCRKCANELYQPSLFHARTTMLVNSGRFRCPSCRQEVVLDRHGVYGLQRNLLVENIIDIYKEEINSTRPLPPPSPPPPAHTTCSDHEGEKVNIYCLTCQVPTCSLCKVFGAHQSCEVAPLSAIYQQQKVLQFHDLLPAYETDCLLLLCA
;
A
#
# COMPACT_ATOMS: atom_id res chain seq x y z
N ARG A 1 -24.88 -26.56 -27.63
CA ARG A 1 -23.72 -25.69 -27.35
C ARG A 1 -24.27 -24.39 -26.80
N VAL A 2 -24.27 -24.22 -25.48
CA VAL A 2 -24.72 -22.98 -24.83
C VAL A 2 -23.63 -21.94 -25.08
N PHE A 3 -23.97 -20.88 -25.83
CA PHE A 3 -23.09 -19.74 -25.98
C PHE A 3 -23.08 -18.98 -24.66
N THR A 4 -21.98 -19.07 -23.90
CA THR A 4 -21.71 -18.11 -22.83
C THR A 4 -21.43 -16.77 -23.48
N VAL A 5 -22.43 -15.90 -23.48
CA VAL A 5 -22.24 -14.49 -23.82
C VAL A 5 -21.39 -13.89 -22.70
N SER A 6 -20.06 -13.84 -22.88
CA SER A 6 -19.20 -12.91 -22.15
C SER A 6 -19.56 -11.50 -22.61
N GLN A 7 -20.66 -10.96 -22.08
CA GLN A 7 -21.02 -9.57 -22.27
C GLN A 7 -20.04 -8.72 -21.47
N ALA A 8 -19.13 -8.04 -22.16
CA ALA A 8 -18.36 -6.96 -21.56
C ALA A 8 -19.35 -5.91 -21.00
N PRO A 9 -19.14 -5.40 -19.77
CA PRO A 9 -20.04 -4.41 -19.20
C PRO A 9 -20.06 -3.15 -20.06
N SER A 10 -21.25 -2.62 -20.33
CA SER A 10 -21.43 -1.38 -21.08
C SER A 10 -20.67 -0.22 -20.40
N PRO A 11 -20.13 0.75 -21.16
CA PRO A 11 -19.29 1.82 -20.61
C PRO A 11 -19.97 2.63 -19.48
N GLY A 12 -21.29 2.82 -19.55
CA GLY A 12 -22.06 3.45 -18.48
C GLY A 12 -22.07 2.65 -17.16
N ARG A 13 -22.22 1.32 -17.24
CA ARG A 13 -22.21 0.44 -16.05
C ARG A 13 -20.84 0.39 -15.37
N ARG A 14 -19.76 0.57 -16.14
CA ARG A 14 -18.40 0.60 -15.59
C ARG A 14 -18.16 1.87 -14.78
N ALA A 15 -18.55 3.03 -15.32
CA ALA A 15 -18.42 4.30 -14.62
C ALA A 15 -19.29 4.37 -13.34
N GLU A 16 -20.52 3.86 -13.40
CA GLU A 16 -21.40 3.75 -12.22
C GLU A 16 -20.81 2.83 -11.15
N ARG A 17 -20.23 1.69 -11.56
CA ARG A 17 -19.55 0.75 -10.66
C ARG A 17 -18.30 1.38 -10.02
N GLU A 18 -17.49 2.09 -10.80
CA GLU A 18 -16.32 2.82 -10.29
C GLU A 18 -16.73 3.91 -9.29
N ALA A 19 -17.80 4.67 -9.57
CA ALA A 19 -18.35 5.66 -8.63
C ALA A 19 -18.90 5.03 -7.34
N ALA A 20 -19.55 3.86 -7.44
CA ALA A 20 -20.03 3.12 -6.29
C ALA A 20 -18.86 2.60 -5.41
N LEU A 21 -17.80 2.06 -6.03
CA LEU A 21 -16.59 1.63 -5.32
C LEU A 21 -15.87 2.79 -4.64
N ALA A 22 -15.76 3.94 -5.31
CA ALA A 22 -15.19 5.16 -4.71
C ALA A 22 -16.02 5.70 -3.54
N THR A 23 -17.35 5.52 -3.58
CA THR A 23 -18.23 5.89 -2.46
C THR A 23 -18.07 4.92 -1.29
N LEU A 24 -17.98 3.62 -1.58
CA LEU A 24 -17.76 2.58 -0.59
C LEU A 24 -16.41 2.73 0.12
N GLU A 25 -15.35 3.05 -0.63
CA GLU A 25 -14.01 3.31 -0.10
C GLU A 25 -14.04 4.32 1.05
N LYS A 26 -14.72 5.45 0.86
CA LYS A 26 -14.84 6.52 1.86
C LYS A 26 -15.49 6.03 3.17
N GLN A 27 -16.37 5.05 3.12
CA GLN A 27 -17.02 4.47 4.30
C GLN A 27 -16.13 3.46 5.03
N LEU A 28 -15.09 2.95 4.37
CA LEU A 28 -14.17 1.93 4.90
C LEU A 28 -12.87 2.55 5.45
N ILE A 29 -12.78 3.88 5.52
CA ILE A 29 -11.59 4.60 6.00
C ILE A 29 -11.65 4.81 7.51
N CYS A 30 -10.53 4.55 8.18
CA CYS A 30 -10.34 4.82 9.59
C CYS A 30 -10.10 6.32 9.84
N PRO A 31 -10.84 6.97 10.75
CA PRO A 31 -10.69 8.41 11.03
C PRO A 31 -9.38 8.79 11.74
N ILE A 32 -8.56 7.81 12.14
CA ILE A 32 -7.29 8.05 12.84
C ILE A 32 -6.09 7.92 11.90
N CYS A 33 -5.98 6.79 11.19
CA CYS A 33 -4.87 6.57 10.26
C CYS A 33 -5.17 7.00 8.82
N LEU A 34 -6.43 7.35 8.51
CA LEU A 34 -6.88 7.75 7.17
C LEU A 34 -6.71 6.69 6.07
N GLU A 35 -6.46 5.45 6.48
CA GLU A 35 -6.36 4.27 5.62
C GLU A 35 -7.60 3.40 5.76
N ILE A 36 -7.81 2.49 4.80
CA ILE A 36 -8.83 1.44 4.89
C ILE A 36 -8.64 0.65 6.20
N PHE A 37 -9.74 0.34 6.90
CA PHE A 37 -9.66 -0.34 8.18
C PHE A 37 -8.83 -1.63 8.13
N ASN A 38 -7.96 -1.80 9.11
CA ASN A 38 -7.16 -3.00 9.31
C ASN A 38 -7.50 -3.59 10.69
N LYS A 39 -8.10 -4.78 10.68
CA LYS A 39 -8.66 -5.44 11.88
C LYS A 39 -9.57 -4.47 12.65
N PRO A 40 -10.70 -4.05 12.05
CA PRO A 40 -11.62 -3.09 12.66
C PRO A 40 -12.15 -3.63 13.98
N VAL A 41 -12.11 -2.81 15.02
CA VAL A 41 -12.75 -3.05 16.32
C VAL A 41 -13.94 -2.12 16.51
N VAL A 42 -15.00 -2.64 17.14
CA VAL A 42 -16.20 -1.88 17.47
C VAL A 42 -16.05 -1.22 18.84
N ILE A 43 -16.34 0.07 18.90
CA ILE A 43 -16.36 0.85 20.13
C ILE A 43 -17.78 0.87 20.68
N LEU A 44 -18.05 0.15 21.75
CA LEU A 44 -19.34 0.21 22.45
C LEU A 44 -19.39 1.38 23.44
N PRO A 45 -20.56 2.04 23.62
CA PRO A 45 -21.86 1.75 23.01
C PRO A 45 -22.10 2.47 21.66
N CYS A 46 -21.14 3.27 21.17
CA CYS A 46 -21.37 4.14 20.02
C CYS A 46 -21.25 3.46 18.65
N GLU A 47 -20.93 2.17 18.60
CA GLU A 47 -20.82 1.31 17.41
C GLU A 47 -19.89 1.81 16.28
N HIS A 48 -19.03 2.79 16.57
CA HIS A 48 -18.03 3.27 15.63
C HIS A 48 -16.84 2.30 15.55
N ASN A 49 -16.23 2.25 14.37
CA ASN A 49 -15.13 1.33 14.07
C ASN A 49 -13.80 2.08 14.04
N LEU A 50 -12.75 1.48 14.57
CA LEU A 50 -11.36 1.92 14.43
C LEU A 50 -10.45 0.73 14.11
N CYS A 51 -9.29 0.97 13.53
CA CYS A 51 -8.25 -0.06 13.47
C CYS A 51 -7.81 -0.44 14.89
N ARG A 52 -7.52 -1.73 15.11
CA ARG A 52 -7.01 -2.21 16.41
C ARG A 52 -5.81 -1.40 16.92
N LYS A 53 -4.86 -1.07 16.03
CA LYS A 53 -3.68 -0.28 16.35
C LYS A 53 -4.04 1.15 16.77
N CYS A 54 -4.90 1.81 16.00
CA CYS A 54 -5.37 3.17 16.31
C CYS A 54 -6.12 3.24 17.65
N ALA A 55 -6.98 2.26 17.94
CA ALA A 55 -7.65 2.18 19.24
C ALA A 55 -6.62 2.03 20.39
N ASN A 56 -5.57 1.23 20.19
CA ASN A 56 -4.50 1.05 21.18
C ASN A 56 -3.71 2.33 21.45
N GLU A 57 -3.36 3.08 20.40
CA GLU A 57 -2.65 4.36 20.52
C GLU A 57 -3.48 5.44 21.24
N LEU A 58 -4.79 5.47 21.01
CA LEU A 58 -5.71 6.37 21.72
C LEU A 58 -5.87 6.01 23.21
N TYR A 59 -5.81 4.72 23.53
CA TYR A 59 -5.96 4.22 24.89
C TYR A 59 -4.66 4.32 25.71
N GLN A 60 -3.51 4.10 25.08
CA GLN A 60 -2.18 4.23 25.69
C GLN A 60 -1.41 5.37 25.02
N PRO A 61 -1.76 6.64 25.27
CA PRO A 61 -0.94 7.74 24.78
C PRO A 61 0.43 7.61 25.44
N SER A 62 1.44 7.27 24.63
CA SER A 62 2.84 7.47 25.00
C SER A 62 2.99 8.92 25.47
N LEU A 63 3.84 9.11 26.49
CA LEU A 63 4.06 10.28 27.36
C LEU A 63 4.01 11.69 26.72
N PHE A 64 3.98 11.82 25.40
CA PHE A 64 4.01 13.07 24.65
C PHE A 64 2.68 13.86 24.65
N HIS A 65 1.51 13.20 24.72
CA HIS A 65 0.20 13.88 24.72
C HIS A 65 -0.35 14.17 26.14
N ALA A 66 0.41 13.88 27.19
CA ALA A 66 0.01 14.11 28.58
C ALA A 66 -0.18 15.60 28.97
N ARG A 67 0.01 16.54 28.03
CA ARG A 67 -0.14 17.99 28.30
C ARG A 67 -1.59 18.50 28.31
N THR A 68 -2.57 17.75 27.78
CA THR A 68 -3.97 18.25 27.73
C THR A 68 -4.92 17.53 28.68
N THR A 69 -4.54 16.40 29.28
CA THR A 69 -5.39 15.69 30.26
C THR A 69 -4.56 14.99 31.35
N MET A 70 -4.23 15.71 32.42
CA MET A 70 -3.63 15.18 33.65
C MET A 70 -4.63 14.32 34.48
N LEU A 71 -5.24 13.30 33.87
CA LEU A 71 -6.12 12.34 34.57
C LEU A 71 -5.94 10.91 34.04
N VAL A 72 -4.68 10.50 33.86
CA VAL A 72 -4.32 9.12 33.56
C VAL A 72 -4.57 8.24 34.79
N ASN A 73 -5.69 7.50 34.80
CA ASN A 73 -5.78 6.13 35.33
C ASN A 73 -7.13 5.40 35.14
N SER A 74 -8.13 5.95 34.45
CA SER A 74 -9.50 5.40 34.57
C SER A 74 -9.96 4.40 33.49
N GLY A 75 -9.10 3.97 32.57
CA GLY A 75 -9.54 3.06 31.50
C GLY A 75 -10.60 3.70 30.57
N ARG A 76 -10.64 5.04 30.49
CA ARG A 76 -11.64 5.80 29.72
C ARG A 76 -10.99 6.52 28.56
N PHE A 77 -11.68 6.59 27.43
CA PHE A 77 -11.31 7.43 26.30
C PHE A 77 -12.57 7.98 25.61
N ARG A 78 -12.41 8.98 24.74
CA ARG A 78 -13.51 9.50 23.92
C ARG A 78 -13.41 8.95 22.51
N CYS A 79 -14.53 8.47 21.97
CA CYS A 79 -14.61 8.04 20.58
C CYS A 79 -14.25 9.22 19.65
N PRO A 80 -13.28 9.08 18.73
CA PRO A 80 -12.93 10.15 17.78
C PRO A 80 -14.08 10.58 16.87
N SER A 81 -14.98 9.65 16.54
CA SER A 81 -16.06 9.88 15.58
C SER A 81 -17.26 10.61 16.19
N CYS A 82 -17.62 10.31 17.44
CA CYS A 82 -18.83 10.85 18.08
C CYS A 82 -18.60 11.52 19.44
N ARG A 83 -17.35 11.55 19.93
CA ARG A 83 -16.93 12.10 21.23
C ARG A 83 -17.57 11.44 22.47
N GLN A 84 -18.34 10.37 22.27
CA GLN A 84 -18.91 9.58 23.36
C GLN A 84 -17.80 9.03 24.26
N GLU A 85 -17.99 9.15 25.58
CA GLU A 85 -17.08 8.55 26.55
C GLU A 85 -17.27 7.03 26.59
N VAL A 86 -16.15 6.32 26.52
CA VAL A 86 -16.08 4.87 26.49
C VAL A 86 -15.21 4.42 27.64
N VAL A 87 -15.71 3.47 28.43
CA VAL A 87 -14.98 2.84 29.53
C VAL A 87 -14.58 1.45 29.10
N LEU A 88 -13.30 1.12 29.22
CA LEU A 88 -12.76 -0.19 28.93
C LEU A 88 -12.46 -0.94 30.23
N ASP A 89 -12.65 -2.26 30.16
CA ASP A 89 -12.37 -3.16 31.27
C ASP A 89 -10.85 -3.35 31.47
N ARG A 90 -10.48 -4.25 32.40
CA ARG A 90 -9.08 -4.68 32.63
C ARG A 90 -8.34 -5.15 31.36
N HIS A 91 -9.06 -5.61 30.34
CA HIS A 91 -8.47 -6.04 29.08
C HIS A 91 -8.10 -4.84 28.17
N GLY A 92 -8.62 -3.64 28.44
CA GLY A 92 -8.40 -2.46 27.60
C GLY A 92 -8.89 -2.70 26.18
N VAL A 93 -8.12 -2.21 25.20
CA VAL A 93 -8.43 -2.36 23.75
C VAL A 93 -8.48 -3.83 23.34
N TYR A 94 -7.65 -4.69 23.97
CA TYR A 94 -7.89 -6.10 24.29
C TYR A 94 -9.31 -6.65 24.04
N GLY A 95 -10.23 -6.14 24.85
CA GLY A 95 -11.60 -6.64 24.98
C GLY A 95 -12.56 -6.13 23.93
N LEU A 96 -12.16 -5.14 23.11
CA LEU A 96 -13.01 -4.66 22.02
C LEU A 96 -13.21 -5.77 20.99
N GLN A 97 -14.48 -5.99 20.64
CA GLN A 97 -14.87 -6.99 19.65
C GLN A 97 -14.43 -6.55 18.25
N ARG A 98 -14.01 -7.52 17.43
CA ARG A 98 -13.74 -7.27 16.01
C ARG A 98 -15.05 -7.20 15.24
N ASN A 99 -15.11 -6.31 14.27
CA ASN A 99 -16.24 -6.23 13.35
C ASN A 99 -15.97 -7.09 12.11
N LEU A 100 -16.36 -8.37 12.17
CA LEU A 100 -16.17 -9.29 11.05
C LEU A 100 -16.98 -8.89 9.81
N LEU A 101 -18.10 -8.19 9.97
CA LEU A 101 -18.88 -7.71 8.83
C LEU A 101 -18.11 -6.65 8.04
N VAL A 102 -17.50 -5.68 8.74
CA VAL A 102 -16.66 -4.67 8.10
C VAL A 102 -15.41 -5.31 7.48
N GLU A 103 -14.80 -6.29 8.14
CA GLU A 103 -13.67 -7.06 7.58
C GLU A 103 -14.06 -7.77 6.27
N ASN A 104 -15.21 -8.47 6.26
CA ASN A 104 -15.72 -9.14 5.06
C ASN A 104 -16.02 -8.15 3.91
N ILE A 105 -16.60 -6.99 4.22
CA ILE A 105 -16.90 -5.95 3.20
C ILE A 105 -15.59 -5.41 2.60
N ILE A 106 -14.56 -5.23 3.41
CA ILE A 106 -13.24 -4.77 2.95
C ILE A 106 -12.60 -5.79 2.03
N ASP A 107 -12.75 -7.09 2.32
CA ASP A 107 -12.22 -8.15 1.47
C ASP A 107 -12.91 -8.16 0.11
N ILE A 108 -14.24 -8.06 0.07
CA ILE A 108 -15.01 -7.93 -1.18
C ILE A 108 -14.55 -6.68 -1.95
N TYR A 109 -14.41 -5.53 -1.28
CA TYR A 109 -13.94 -4.30 -1.91
C TYR A 109 -12.57 -4.48 -2.58
N LYS A 110 -11.62 -5.12 -1.90
CA LYS A 110 -10.28 -5.41 -2.45
C LYS A 110 -10.34 -6.35 -3.65
N GLU A 111 -11.19 -7.39 -3.60
CA GLU A 111 -11.39 -8.31 -4.73
C GLU A 111 -11.98 -7.59 -5.94
N GLU A 112 -12.94 -6.68 -5.73
CA GLU A 112 -13.59 -5.88 -6.77
C GLU A 112 -12.60 -4.91 -7.44
N ILE A 113 -11.72 -4.25 -6.66
CA ILE A 113 -10.63 -3.42 -7.21
C ILE A 113 -9.68 -4.27 -8.05
N ASN A 114 -9.25 -5.42 -7.51
CA ASN A 114 -8.31 -6.31 -8.18
C ASN A 114 -8.90 -6.89 -9.48
N SER A 115 -10.21 -7.13 -9.52
CA SER A 115 -10.95 -7.60 -10.70
C SER A 115 -11.16 -6.51 -11.74
N THR A 116 -11.15 -5.23 -11.34
CA THR A 116 -11.36 -4.08 -12.25
C THR A 116 -10.05 -3.56 -12.81
N ARG A 117 -8.92 -3.82 -12.13
CA ARG A 117 -7.59 -3.55 -12.67
C ARG A 117 -7.33 -4.54 -13.81
N PRO A 118 -6.95 -4.08 -15.02
CA PRO A 118 -6.35 -4.98 -15.99
C PRO A 118 -5.21 -5.70 -15.28
N LEU A 119 -5.19 -7.03 -15.32
CA LEU A 119 -4.04 -7.82 -14.89
C LEU A 119 -2.79 -7.08 -15.41
N PRO A 120 -1.81 -6.74 -14.55
CA PRO A 120 -0.55 -6.25 -15.07
C PRO A 120 -0.13 -7.24 -16.16
N PRO A 121 0.29 -6.77 -17.35
CA PRO A 121 0.73 -7.68 -18.40
C PRO A 121 1.67 -8.69 -17.74
N PRO A 122 1.50 -10.01 -18.00
CA PRO A 122 2.31 -11.02 -17.37
C PRO A 122 3.75 -10.51 -17.42
N SER A 123 4.35 -10.30 -16.24
CA SER A 123 5.72 -9.83 -16.16
C SER A 123 6.49 -10.68 -17.17
N PRO A 124 7.21 -10.06 -18.13
CA PRO A 124 7.93 -10.83 -19.13
C PRO A 124 8.67 -11.94 -18.37
N PRO A 125 8.61 -13.21 -18.84
CA PRO A 125 9.36 -14.28 -18.20
C PRO A 125 10.76 -13.75 -17.91
N PRO A 126 11.28 -13.91 -16.67
CA PRO A 126 12.54 -13.30 -16.28
C PRO A 126 13.52 -13.49 -17.42
N PRO A 127 14.11 -12.39 -17.96
CA PRO A 127 14.87 -12.45 -19.21
C PRO A 127 15.81 -13.63 -19.10
N ALA A 128 15.68 -14.54 -20.07
CA ALA A 128 16.49 -15.74 -20.17
C ALA A 128 17.92 -15.36 -19.77
N HIS A 129 18.38 -15.97 -18.69
CA HIS A 129 19.56 -15.54 -17.95
C HIS A 129 20.71 -15.26 -18.95
N THR A 130 20.98 -13.98 -19.24
CA THR A 130 22.15 -13.60 -20.01
C THR A 130 23.34 -14.00 -19.15
N THR A 131 24.00 -15.09 -19.56
CA THR A 131 25.24 -15.55 -18.97
C THR A 131 26.37 -14.64 -19.41
N CYS A 132 27.36 -14.44 -18.55
CA CYS A 132 28.53 -13.64 -18.89
C CYS A 132 29.32 -14.31 -20.01
N SER A 133 29.69 -13.57 -21.05
CA SER A 133 30.50 -14.08 -22.17
C SER A 133 31.91 -14.53 -21.75
N ASP A 134 32.43 -13.97 -20.65
CA ASP A 134 33.76 -14.29 -20.13
C ASP A 134 33.73 -15.37 -19.04
N HIS A 135 32.56 -15.66 -18.47
CA HIS A 135 32.41 -16.60 -17.35
C HIS A 135 31.21 -17.52 -17.59
N GLU A 136 31.50 -18.71 -18.11
CA GLU A 136 30.50 -19.75 -18.37
C GLU A 136 29.73 -20.13 -17.09
N GLY A 137 28.40 -20.12 -17.17
CA GLY A 137 27.51 -20.48 -16.05
C GLY A 137 27.18 -19.36 -15.07
N GLU A 138 27.87 -18.21 -15.14
CA GLU A 138 27.60 -17.08 -14.24
C GLU A 138 26.59 -16.10 -14.83
N LYS A 139 25.60 -15.71 -14.04
CA LYS A 139 24.52 -14.81 -14.46
C LYS A 139 24.97 -13.36 -14.41
N VAL A 140 24.65 -12.60 -15.45
CA VAL A 140 24.85 -11.15 -15.48
C VAL A 140 23.87 -10.47 -14.52
N ASN A 141 24.36 -9.99 -13.38
CA ASN A 141 23.58 -9.45 -12.26
C ASN A 141 24.11 -8.13 -11.71
N ILE A 142 25.19 -7.60 -12.30
CA ILE A 142 25.85 -6.35 -11.91
C ILE A 142 25.91 -5.43 -13.13
N TYR A 143 25.75 -4.13 -12.93
CA TYR A 143 25.98 -3.09 -13.93
C TYR A 143 27.22 -2.30 -13.52
N CYS A 144 28.21 -2.22 -14.40
CA CYS A 144 29.41 -1.44 -14.16
C CYS A 144 29.15 0.02 -14.54
N LEU A 145 29.14 0.92 -13.56
CA LEU A 145 28.91 2.36 -13.76
C LEU A 145 30.10 3.03 -14.43
N THR A 146 31.32 2.56 -14.16
CA THR A 146 32.55 3.09 -14.78
C THR A 146 32.66 2.75 -16.26
N CYS A 147 32.23 1.55 -16.65
CA CYS A 147 32.35 1.06 -18.03
C CYS A 147 31.02 1.07 -18.79
N GLN A 148 29.92 1.41 -18.12
CA GLN A 148 28.55 1.45 -18.65
C GLN A 148 28.11 0.14 -19.34
N VAL A 149 28.58 -1.01 -18.82
CA VAL A 149 28.28 -2.35 -19.36
C VAL A 149 27.74 -3.29 -18.28
N PRO A 150 26.84 -4.23 -18.64
CA PRO A 150 26.37 -5.25 -17.73
C PRO A 150 27.43 -6.35 -17.55
N THR A 151 27.70 -6.72 -16.30
CA THR A 151 28.74 -7.68 -15.90
C THR A 151 28.20 -8.69 -14.89
N CYS A 152 29.00 -9.69 -14.52
CA CYS A 152 28.65 -10.64 -13.46
C CYS A 152 29.48 -10.45 -12.18
N SER A 153 29.18 -11.26 -11.16
CA SER A 153 29.90 -11.25 -9.88
C SER A 153 31.39 -11.57 -10.05
N LEU A 154 31.75 -12.53 -10.91
CA LEU A 154 33.14 -12.90 -11.18
C LEU A 154 33.91 -11.78 -11.89
N CYS A 155 33.28 -11.04 -12.81
CA CYS A 155 33.88 -9.85 -13.43
C CYS A 155 34.30 -8.80 -12.39
N LYS A 156 33.52 -8.66 -11.29
CA LYS A 156 33.80 -7.72 -10.20
C LYS A 156 34.83 -8.26 -9.22
N VAL A 157 34.77 -9.53 -8.84
CA VAL A 157 35.65 -10.06 -7.79
C VAL A 157 37.01 -10.49 -8.33
N PHE A 158 37.06 -11.08 -9.53
CA PHE A 158 38.29 -11.67 -10.10
C PHE A 158 38.62 -11.18 -11.51
N GLY A 159 37.69 -10.50 -12.19
CA GLY A 159 37.84 -10.09 -13.59
C GLY A 159 38.33 -8.66 -13.78
N ALA A 160 38.06 -8.11 -14.98
CA ALA A 160 38.55 -6.79 -15.41
C ALA A 160 37.90 -5.59 -14.68
N HIS A 161 36.84 -5.80 -13.89
CA HIS A 161 36.07 -4.72 -13.24
C HIS A 161 36.27 -4.64 -11.73
N GLN A 162 37.38 -5.17 -11.21
CA GLN A 162 37.73 -5.16 -9.77
C GLN A 162 37.75 -3.75 -9.16
N SER A 163 38.34 -2.79 -9.87
CA SER A 163 38.44 -1.39 -9.44
C SER A 163 37.29 -0.51 -9.94
N CYS A 164 36.35 -1.04 -10.73
CA CYS A 164 35.24 -0.27 -11.25
C CYS A 164 34.13 -0.10 -10.21
N GLU A 165 33.43 1.02 -10.27
CA GLU A 165 32.21 1.25 -9.52
C GLU A 165 31.06 0.49 -10.19
N VAL A 166 30.30 -0.25 -9.39
CA VAL A 166 29.26 -1.15 -9.89
C VAL A 166 28.00 -1.06 -9.03
N ALA A 167 26.85 -1.31 -9.64
CA ALA A 167 25.55 -1.39 -8.98
C ALA A 167 24.85 -2.70 -9.36
N PRO A 168 23.95 -3.26 -8.53
CA PRO A 168 23.16 -4.41 -8.92
C PRO A 168 22.25 -4.08 -10.12
N LEU A 169 22.20 -4.96 -11.12
CA LEU A 169 21.39 -4.76 -12.33
C LEU A 169 19.90 -4.54 -12.03
N SER A 170 19.40 -5.14 -10.94
CA SER A 170 18.03 -4.96 -10.46
C SER A 170 17.72 -3.50 -10.09
N ALA A 171 18.68 -2.75 -9.55
CA ALA A 171 18.50 -1.35 -9.19
C ALA A 171 18.39 -0.46 -10.45
N ILE A 172 19.19 -0.76 -11.48
CA ILE A 172 19.15 -0.04 -12.77
C ILE A 172 17.85 -0.35 -13.53
N TYR A 173 17.43 -1.62 -13.59
CA TYR A 173 16.14 -1.99 -14.20
C TYR A 173 14.95 -1.35 -13.49
N GLN A 174 14.99 -1.22 -12.16
CA GLN A 174 13.96 -0.51 -11.40
C GLN A 174 13.97 0.99 -11.72
N GLN A 175 15.14 1.63 -11.83
CA GLN A 175 15.28 3.04 -12.22
C GLN A 175 14.80 3.32 -13.66
N GLN A 176 15.15 2.45 -14.61
CA GLN A 176 14.78 2.62 -16.02
C GLN A 176 13.27 2.40 -16.25
N LYS A 177 12.64 1.57 -15.41
CA LYS A 177 11.18 1.41 -15.34
C LYS A 177 10.48 2.65 -14.79
N VAL A 178 11.10 3.40 -13.87
CA VAL A 178 10.55 4.68 -13.38
C VAL A 178 10.63 5.77 -14.46
N LEU A 179 11.70 5.79 -15.27
CA LEU A 179 11.85 6.74 -16.37
C LEU A 179 10.91 6.44 -17.55
N GLN A 180 10.58 5.18 -17.84
CA GLN A 180 9.55 4.83 -18.84
C GLN A 180 8.11 5.12 -18.40
N PHE A 181 7.85 5.32 -17.10
CA PHE A 181 6.52 5.69 -16.60
C PHE A 181 6.26 7.20 -16.59
N HIS A 182 7.30 8.03 -16.76
CA HIS A 182 7.14 9.49 -16.77
C HIS A 182 6.69 10.05 -18.15
N ASP A 183 6.78 9.26 -19.21
CA ASP A 183 6.36 9.67 -20.57
C ASP A 183 4.89 9.34 -20.91
N LEU A 184 4.10 8.83 -19.95
CA LEU A 184 2.68 8.49 -20.15
C LEU A 184 1.68 9.29 -19.29
N LEU A 185 2.10 10.40 -18.67
CA LEU A 185 1.17 11.34 -18.02
C LEU A 185 1.17 12.70 -18.71
N PRO A 186 0.30 12.96 -19.70
CA PRO A 186 -0.14 14.30 -19.97
C PRO A 186 -1.46 14.56 -19.22
N ALA A 187 -1.40 15.55 -18.32
CA ALA A 187 -2.50 16.43 -17.91
C ALA A 187 -3.59 15.89 -16.97
N TYR A 188 -3.23 15.55 -15.73
CA TYR A 188 -3.98 16.06 -14.57
C TYR A 188 -3.00 16.24 -13.40
N GLU A 189 -3.14 17.32 -12.63
CA GLU A 189 -2.24 17.79 -11.56
C GLU A 189 -1.17 18.83 -11.97
N THR A 190 -1.61 19.90 -12.62
CA THR A 190 -1.06 21.23 -12.32
C THR A 190 -2.15 22.04 -11.62
N ASP A 191 -2.44 21.76 -10.34
CA ASP A 191 -3.24 22.66 -9.48
C ASP A 191 -3.13 22.39 -7.95
N CYS A 192 -2.11 21.63 -7.50
CA CYS A 192 -1.91 21.37 -6.06
C CYS A 192 -0.57 21.92 -5.49
N LEU A 193 0.19 22.71 -6.23
CA LEU A 193 1.50 23.23 -5.79
C LEU A 193 1.58 24.74 -5.55
N LEU A 194 0.45 25.41 -5.29
CA LEU A 194 0.43 26.83 -4.88
C LEU A 194 -0.23 27.08 -3.52
N LEU A 195 -0.04 26.19 -2.53
CA LEU A 195 -0.55 26.44 -1.17
C LEU A 195 0.39 26.06 -0.02
N LEU A 196 1.71 26.20 -0.22
CA LEU A 196 2.68 26.14 0.89
C LEU A 196 3.76 27.24 0.88
N CYS A 197 3.54 28.35 0.18
CA CYS A 197 4.39 29.54 0.30
C CYS A 197 3.54 30.83 0.26
N ALA A 198 2.75 31.08 1.30
CA ALA A 198 2.26 32.42 1.66
C ALA A 198 1.98 32.47 3.17
#